data_AF-A0A349FBD6-F1
#
_entry.id   AF-A0A349FBD6-F1
#
_cell.length_a   1.000
_cell.length_b   1.000
_cell.length_c   1.000
_cell.angle_alpha   90.00
_cell.angle_beta   90.00
_cell.angle_gamma   90.00
#
_symmetry.space_group_name_H-M   'P 1'
#
loop_
_entity.id
_entity.type
_entity.pdbx_description
1 polymer ?
#
loop_
_entity_poly.entity_id
_entity_poly.type
_entity_poly.pdbx_seq_one_letter_code
_entity_poly.pdbx_strand_id
1 'polypeptide(L)'
;MVLLTGNDYLATVDEAFEQLSRFAEHGFAEGDLTSVRQSIVSRYTQMADSLRTTTNRRVMMSIFNRLRSQSPITDSDQLAATVKKLTNDITLQELNTHLDGLIEQLNPLVIAQIKPENQSKLPTVDQLQQAWNHAKANPPAATLPVTTNKPL
;
A
#
# COMPACT_ATOMS: atom_id res chain seq x y z
N MET A 1 -2.40 -6.86 -4.53
CA MET A 1 -2.28 -8.19 -5.17
C MET A 1 -3.64 -8.83 -5.12
N VAL A 2 -4.30 -8.99 -6.25
CA VAL A 2 -5.60 -9.69 -6.33
C VAL A 2 -5.32 -11.15 -6.64
N LEU A 3 -5.86 -12.06 -5.82
CA LEU A 3 -5.73 -13.50 -6.02
C LEU A 3 -6.93 -13.99 -6.81
N LEU A 4 -6.66 -14.52 -7.99
CA LEU A 4 -7.69 -15.04 -8.90
C LEU A 4 -8.20 -16.39 -8.40
N THR A 5 -9.51 -16.49 -8.14
CA THR A 5 -10.20 -17.76 -7.88
C THR A 5 -10.85 -18.36 -9.14
N GLY A 6 -10.93 -17.58 -10.24
CA GLY A 6 -11.54 -17.96 -11.51
C GLY A 6 -10.62 -17.79 -12.73
N ASN A 7 -11.16 -18.14 -13.91
CA ASN A 7 -10.47 -18.03 -15.20
C ASN A 7 -10.79 -16.71 -15.96
N ASP A 8 -11.57 -15.81 -15.35
CA ASP A 8 -11.91 -14.51 -15.93
C ASP A 8 -10.97 -13.43 -15.39
N TYR A 9 -9.89 -13.22 -16.14
CA TYR A 9 -8.84 -12.28 -15.80
C TYR A 9 -9.29 -10.82 -15.99
N LEU A 10 -10.19 -10.56 -16.95
CA LEU A 10 -10.65 -9.21 -17.23
C LEU A 10 -11.56 -8.72 -16.10
N ALA A 11 -12.55 -9.52 -15.69
CA ALA A 11 -13.45 -9.17 -14.59
C ALA A 11 -12.71 -8.84 -13.27
N THR A 12 -11.58 -9.52 -13.02
CA THR A 12 -10.77 -9.29 -11.83
C THR A 12 -9.96 -7.99 -11.92
N VAL A 13 -9.50 -7.65 -13.12
CA VAL A 13 -8.82 -6.37 -13.35
C VAL A 13 -9.83 -5.23 -13.29
N ASP A 14 -11.05 -5.43 -13.80
CA ASP A 14 -12.15 -4.48 -13.66
C ASP A 14 -12.44 -4.18 -12.19
N GLU A 15 -12.58 -5.21 -11.35
CA GLU A 15 -12.78 -5.02 -9.90
C GLU A 15 -11.64 -4.22 -9.26
N ALA A 16 -10.39 -4.51 -9.64
CA ALA A 16 -9.23 -3.78 -9.13
C ALA A 16 -9.23 -2.31 -9.56
N PHE A 17 -9.59 -2.04 -10.82
CA PHE A 17 -9.71 -0.68 -11.35
C PHE A 17 -10.86 0.08 -10.72
N GLU A 18 -11.99 -0.57 -10.46
CA GLU A 18 -13.12 0.00 -9.72
C GLU A 18 -12.75 0.37 -8.28
N GLN A 19 -11.97 -0.46 -7.59
CA GLN A 19 -11.48 -0.10 -6.25
C GLN A 19 -10.52 1.09 -6.32
N LEU A 20 -9.61 1.11 -7.29
CA LEU A 20 -8.68 2.24 -7.47
C LEU A 20 -9.43 3.53 -7.79
N SER A 21 -10.42 3.50 -8.70
CA SER A 21 -11.21 4.68 -9.04
C SER A 21 -12.09 5.14 -7.88
N ARG A 22 -12.62 4.21 -7.07
CA ARG A 22 -13.31 4.55 -5.81
C ARG A 22 -12.40 5.35 -4.87
N PHE A 23 -11.16 4.91 -4.66
CA PHE A 23 -10.24 5.62 -3.77
C PHE A 23 -9.80 6.97 -4.35
N ALA A 24 -9.70 7.09 -5.68
CA ALA A 24 -9.48 8.39 -6.33
C ALA A 24 -10.62 9.36 -6.06
N GLU A 25 -11.87 8.92 -6.24
CA GLU A 25 -13.03 9.80 -6.14
C GLU A 25 -13.33 10.19 -4.69
N HIS A 26 -13.26 9.23 -3.77
CA HIS A 26 -13.74 9.42 -2.39
C HIS A 26 -12.62 9.58 -1.36
N GLY A 27 -11.37 9.31 -1.75
CA GLY A 27 -10.22 9.32 -0.84
C GLY A 27 -10.24 8.21 0.21
N PHE A 28 -9.27 8.28 1.12
CA PHE A 28 -9.23 7.43 2.31
C PHE A 28 -10.05 8.03 3.47
N ALA A 29 -10.43 7.19 4.43
CA ALA A 29 -11.03 7.64 5.67
C ALA A 29 -9.95 7.98 6.73
N GLU A 30 -10.23 8.94 7.62
CA GLU A 30 -9.30 9.29 8.71
C GLU A 30 -9.02 8.11 9.65
N GLY A 31 -10.00 7.20 9.81
CA GLY A 31 -9.83 5.98 10.59
C GLY A 31 -8.79 5.02 10.01
N ASP A 32 -8.72 4.91 8.68
CA ASP A 32 -7.72 4.08 7.99
C ASP A 32 -6.33 4.69 8.16
N LEU A 33 -6.22 6.01 7.96
CA LEU A 33 -4.97 6.74 8.16
C LEU A 33 -4.47 6.58 9.60
N THR A 34 -5.33 6.77 10.59
CA THR A 34 -5.01 6.60 12.01
C THR A 34 -4.51 5.18 12.32
N SER A 35 -5.18 4.16 11.79
CA SER A 35 -4.82 2.75 12.00
C SER A 35 -3.45 2.43 11.41
N VAL A 36 -3.18 2.91 10.18
CA VAL A 36 -1.89 2.74 9.51
C VAL A 36 -0.78 3.49 10.25
N ARG A 37 -1.01 4.74 10.68
CA ARG A 37 -0.06 5.52 11.48
C ARG A 37 0.35 4.74 12.74
N GLN A 38 -0.63 4.22 13.48
CA GLN A 38 -0.37 3.46 14.71
C GLN A 38 0.44 2.19 14.42
N SER A 39 0.12 1.47 13.34
CA SER A 39 0.85 0.26 12.93
C SER A 39 2.32 0.55 12.59
N ILE A 40 2.58 1.63 11.84
CA ILE A 40 3.94 2.06 11.48
C ILE A 40 4.72 2.43 12.74
N VAL A 41 4.16 3.29 13.59
CA VAL A 41 4.82 3.73 14.84
C VAL A 41 5.10 2.56 15.76
N SER A 42 4.15 1.64 15.92
CA SER A 42 4.32 0.44 16.73
C SER A 42 5.45 -0.44 16.20
N ARG A 43 5.53 -0.66 14.88
CA ARG A 43 6.60 -1.46 14.27
C ARG A 43 7.99 -0.89 14.55
N TYR A 44 8.17 0.41 14.34
CA TYR A 44 9.49 1.04 14.55
C TYR A 44 9.86 1.13 16.03
N THR A 45 8.89 1.32 16.92
CA THR A 45 9.12 1.27 18.37
C THR A 45 9.57 -0.12 18.81
N GLN A 46 8.87 -1.17 18.37
CA GLN A 46 9.24 -2.57 18.66
C GLN A 46 10.61 -2.94 18.09
N MET A 47 10.97 -2.43 16.91
CA MET A 47 12.30 -2.63 16.33
C MET A 47 13.39 -1.98 17.18
N ALA A 48 13.17 -0.77 17.68
CA ALA A 48 14.11 -0.07 18.54
C ALA A 48 14.28 -0.80 19.88
N ASP A 49 13.17 -1.15 20.54
CA ASP A 49 13.19 -1.92 21.79
C ASP A 49 13.87 -3.29 21.62
N SER A 50 13.61 -3.97 20.50
CA SER A 50 14.25 -5.25 20.19
C SER A 50 15.76 -5.14 19.98
N LEU A 51 16.30 -3.96 19.61
CA LEU A 51 17.73 -3.78 19.42
C LEU A 51 18.44 -3.32 20.70
N ARG A 52 17.73 -2.76 21.67
CA ARG A 52 18.29 -2.38 22.99
C ARG A 52 18.72 -3.60 23.81
N THR A 53 17.96 -4.69 23.76
CA THR A 53 18.18 -5.87 24.61
C THR A 53 18.75 -7.07 23.84
N THR A 54 19.28 -6.86 22.63
CA THR A 54 19.74 -7.95 21.77
C THR A 54 21.24 -8.26 21.89
N THR A 55 21.64 -9.41 21.34
CA THR A 55 23.03 -9.80 21.19
C THR A 55 23.80 -8.96 20.17
N ASN A 56 25.11 -8.81 20.38
CA ASN A 56 26.03 -8.14 19.45
C ASN A 56 25.92 -8.68 18.01
N ARG A 57 25.68 -9.98 17.84
CA ARG A 57 25.47 -10.60 16.52
C ARG A 57 24.32 -9.94 15.75
N ARG A 58 23.18 -9.67 16.41
CA ARG A 58 22.02 -9.04 15.76
C ARG A 58 22.29 -7.58 15.43
N VAL A 59 22.99 -6.86 16.31
CA VAL A 59 23.43 -5.48 16.04
C VAL A 59 24.37 -5.44 14.83
N MET A 60 25.36 -6.33 14.77
CA MET A 60 26.29 -6.44 13.64
C MET A 60 25.55 -6.78 12.34
N MET A 61 24.57 -7.70 12.36
CA MET A 61 23.76 -8.00 11.17
C MET A 61 22.93 -6.80 10.70
N SER A 62 22.38 -6.00 11.62
CA SER A 62 21.69 -4.74 11.28
C SER A 62 22.63 -3.77 10.57
N ILE A 63 23.84 -3.57 11.12
CA ILE A 63 24.87 -2.71 10.51
C ILE A 63 25.28 -3.23 9.13
N PHE A 64 25.60 -4.52 9.02
CA PHE A 64 26.00 -5.15 7.76
C PHE A 64 24.92 -5.01 6.68
N ASN A 65 23.66 -5.25 7.02
CA ASN A 65 22.56 -5.09 6.08
C ASN A 65 22.44 -3.65 5.58
N ARG A 66 22.61 -2.66 6.48
CA ARG A 66 22.59 -1.24 6.12
C ARG A 66 23.73 -0.89 5.18
N LEU A 67 24.97 -1.29 5.51
CA LEU A 67 26.13 -1.11 4.63
C LEU A 67 25.92 -1.74 3.25
N ARG A 68 25.45 -2.99 3.21
CA ARG A 68 25.15 -3.71 1.96
C ARG A 68 24.10 -2.99 1.11
N SER A 69 23.07 -2.44 1.75
CA SER A 69 22.01 -1.67 1.08
C SER A 69 22.35 -0.20 0.84
N GLN A 70 23.58 0.23 1.17
CA GLN A 70 24.00 1.65 1.13
C GLN A 70 23.05 2.58 1.89
N SER A 71 22.43 2.08 2.95
CA SER A 71 21.52 2.85 3.80
C SER A 71 22.27 3.45 4.99
N PRO A 72 21.90 4.66 5.46
CA PRO A 72 22.50 5.27 6.63
C PRO A 72 22.43 4.37 7.87
N ILE A 73 23.55 4.29 8.59
CA ILE A 73 23.58 3.74 9.94
C ILE A 73 22.92 4.77 10.84
N THR A 74 21.76 4.42 11.39
CA THR A 74 20.95 5.30 12.24
C THR A 74 20.73 4.65 13.58
N ASP A 75 20.73 5.49 14.62
CA ASP A 75 20.27 5.09 15.94
C ASP A 75 18.79 4.68 15.85
N SER A 76 18.45 3.54 16.46
CA SER A 76 17.12 2.95 16.28
C SER A 76 16.03 3.70 17.05
N ASP A 77 16.38 4.32 18.17
CA ASP A 77 15.46 5.15 18.96
C ASP A 77 15.19 6.48 18.24
N GLN A 78 16.24 7.11 17.73
CA GLN A 78 16.13 8.30 16.91
C GLN A 78 15.31 8.04 15.63
N LEU A 79 15.52 6.89 14.99
CA LEU A 79 14.73 6.49 13.82
C LEU A 79 13.25 6.32 14.18
N ALA A 80 12.93 5.65 15.29
CA ALA A 80 11.55 5.48 15.75
C ALA A 80 10.87 6.83 16.07
N ALA A 81 11.58 7.74 16.74
CA ALA A 81 11.09 9.09 17.02
C ALA A 81 10.86 9.90 15.73
N THR A 82 11.78 9.80 14.77
CA THR A 82 11.67 10.48 13.47
C THR A 82 10.50 9.94 12.67
N VAL A 83 10.34 8.62 12.60
CA VAL A 83 9.19 7.98 11.94
C VAL A 83 7.88 8.44 12.57
N LYS A 84 7.78 8.42 13.90
CA LYS A 84 6.58 8.88 14.60
C LYS A 84 6.24 10.34 14.26
N LYS A 85 7.23 11.22 14.22
CA LYS A 85 7.04 12.61 13.83
C LYS A 85 6.52 12.70 12.38
N LEU A 86 7.26 12.15 11.42
CA LEU A 86 6.92 12.25 9.99
C LEU A 86 5.57 11.61 9.67
N THR A 87 5.26 10.47 10.27
CA THR A 87 3.98 9.79 10.07
C THR A 87 2.79 10.58 10.62
N ASN A 88 2.98 11.36 11.69
CA ASN A 88 1.95 12.25 12.22
C ASN A 88 1.81 13.54 11.42
N ASP A 89 2.87 13.99 10.75
CA ASP A 89 2.88 15.18 9.91
C ASP A 89 2.11 14.95 8.58
N ILE A 90 2.06 13.71 8.08
CA ILE A 90 1.29 13.36 6.86
C ILE A 90 -0.20 13.52 7.14
N THR A 91 -0.87 14.42 6.41
CA THR A 91 -2.31 14.66 6.52
C THR A 91 -3.13 13.80 5.56
N LEU A 92 -4.42 13.64 5.86
CA LEU A 92 -5.34 12.94 4.96
C LEU A 92 -5.48 13.64 3.61
N GLN A 93 -5.47 14.98 3.62
CA GLN A 93 -5.56 15.79 2.41
C GLN A 93 -4.35 15.55 1.49
N GLU A 94 -3.14 15.54 2.03
CA GLU A 94 -1.91 15.27 1.25
C GLU A 94 -1.94 13.86 0.67
N LEU A 95 -2.41 12.87 1.44
CA LEU A 95 -2.52 11.50 0.98
C LEU A 95 -3.50 11.35 -0.20
N ASN A 96 -4.69 11.93 -0.08
CA ASN A 96 -5.70 11.88 -1.14
C ASN A 96 -5.20 12.64 -2.39
N THR A 97 -4.64 13.84 -2.21
CA THR A 97 -4.06 14.62 -3.34
C THR A 97 -2.95 13.83 -4.05
N HIS A 98 -2.12 13.11 -3.29
CA HIS A 98 -1.07 12.28 -3.87
C HIS A 98 -1.65 11.11 -4.66
N LEU A 99 -2.69 10.44 -4.14
CA LEU A 99 -3.36 9.36 -4.84
C LEU A 99 -4.01 9.83 -6.15
N ASP A 100 -4.71 10.96 -6.12
CA ASP A 100 -5.35 11.55 -7.30
C ASP A 100 -4.31 11.81 -8.39
N GLY A 101 -3.18 12.42 -8.01
CA GLY A 101 -2.06 12.64 -8.91
C GLY A 101 -1.51 11.34 -9.52
N LEU A 102 -1.39 10.26 -8.75
CA LEU A 102 -0.95 8.96 -9.26
C LEU A 102 -1.94 8.39 -10.30
N ILE A 103 -3.24 8.52 -10.05
CA ILE A 103 -4.31 7.96 -10.91
C ILE A 103 -4.54 8.80 -12.18
N GLU A 104 -4.25 10.10 -12.14
CA GLU A 104 -4.31 10.97 -13.30
C GLU A 104 -3.07 10.87 -14.19
N GLN A 105 -1.88 10.74 -13.60
CA GLN A 105 -0.61 10.83 -14.33
C GLN A 105 -0.09 9.48 -14.82
N LEU A 106 -0.43 8.37 -14.15
CA LEU A 106 0.15 7.06 -14.47
C LEU A 106 -0.80 6.23 -15.33
N ASN A 107 -0.25 5.67 -16.41
CA ASN A 107 -0.90 4.58 -17.11
C ASN A 107 -0.81 3.30 -16.26
N PRO A 108 -1.91 2.56 -16.07
CA PRO A 108 -1.89 1.36 -15.24
C PRO A 108 -0.98 0.29 -15.86
N LEU A 109 -0.03 -0.20 -15.07
CA LEU A 109 0.76 -1.38 -15.40
C LEU A 109 0.12 -2.61 -14.75
N VAL A 110 -0.42 -3.51 -15.57
CA VAL A 110 -0.99 -4.78 -15.11
C VAL A 110 0.05 -5.89 -15.24
N ILE A 111 0.47 -6.44 -14.10
CA ILE A 111 1.37 -7.60 -14.04
C ILE A 111 0.56 -8.82 -13.65
N ALA A 112 0.35 -9.73 -14.60
CA ALA A 112 -0.37 -10.98 -14.38
C ALA A 112 0.61 -12.15 -14.19
N GLN A 113 0.48 -12.89 -13.10
CA GLN A 113 1.16 -14.16 -12.89
C GLN A 113 0.16 -15.28 -13.17
N ILE A 114 0.36 -16.00 -14.28
CA ILE A 114 -0.59 -17.01 -14.76
C ILE A 114 0.12 -18.32 -15.10
N LYS A 115 -0.64 -19.42 -15.11
CA LYS A 115 -0.15 -20.68 -15.62
C LYS A 115 -0.06 -20.63 -17.16
N PRO A 116 0.93 -21.30 -17.79
CA PRO A 116 1.12 -21.27 -19.24
C PRO A 116 -0.15 -21.62 -20.05
N GLU A 117 -0.95 -22.57 -19.56
CA GLU A 117 -2.19 -23.01 -20.20
C GLU A 117 -3.31 -21.95 -20.25
N ASN A 118 -3.19 -20.87 -19.48
CA ASN A 118 -4.19 -19.80 -19.42
C ASN A 118 -3.73 -18.52 -20.14
N GLN A 119 -2.60 -18.54 -20.86
CA GLN A 119 -2.05 -17.36 -21.52
C GLN A 119 -2.97 -16.75 -22.57
N SER A 120 -3.76 -17.59 -23.25
CA SER A 120 -4.77 -17.14 -24.22
C SER A 120 -5.98 -16.43 -23.59
N LYS A 121 -6.15 -16.51 -22.27
CA LYS A 121 -7.24 -15.86 -21.53
C LYS A 121 -6.85 -14.49 -20.98
N LEU A 122 -5.61 -14.04 -21.20
CA LEU A 122 -5.20 -12.71 -20.79
C LEU A 122 -5.95 -11.64 -21.59
N PRO A 123 -6.43 -10.58 -20.93
CA PRO A 123 -7.02 -9.45 -21.64
C PRO A 123 -5.97 -8.76 -22.51
N THR A 124 -6.42 -8.21 -23.63
CA THR A 124 -5.57 -7.37 -24.48
C THR A 124 -5.33 -6.01 -23.82
N VAL A 125 -4.29 -5.30 -24.30
CA VAL A 125 -4.01 -3.94 -23.82
C VAL A 125 -5.20 -3.00 -24.04
N ASP A 126 -5.91 -3.14 -25.16
CA ASP A 126 -7.10 -2.32 -25.45
C ASP A 126 -8.24 -2.60 -24.47
N GLN A 127 -8.47 -3.86 -24.10
CA GLN A 127 -9.47 -4.24 -23.11
C GLN A 127 -9.13 -3.65 -21.74
N LEU A 128 -7.86 -3.70 -21.34
CA LEU A 128 -7.38 -3.10 -20.09
C LEU A 128 -7.51 -1.58 -20.09
N GLN A 129 -7.24 -0.92 -21.22
CA GLN A 129 -7.40 0.52 -21.33
C GLN A 129 -8.87 0.94 -21.26
N GLN A 130 -9.76 0.19 -21.91
CA GLN A 130 -11.21 0.42 -21.85
C GLN A 130 -11.75 0.21 -20.43
N ALA A 131 -11.35 -0.88 -19.78
CA ALA A 131 -11.67 -1.16 -18.38
C ALA A 131 -11.26 0.00 -17.46
N TRP A 132 -10.03 0.49 -17.63
CA TRP A 132 -9.53 1.61 -16.85
C TRP A 132 -10.31 2.90 -17.09
N ASN A 133 -10.55 3.25 -18.36
CA ASN A 133 -11.32 4.44 -18.72
C ASN A 133 -12.76 4.37 -18.19
N HIS A 134 -13.37 3.17 -18.23
CA HIS A 134 -14.71 2.93 -17.70
C HIS A 134 -14.75 3.10 -16.18
N ALA A 135 -13.79 2.52 -15.46
CA ALA A 135 -13.70 2.63 -14.00
C ALA A 135 -13.48 4.07 -13.54
N LYS A 136 -12.65 4.86 -14.26
CA LYS A 136 -12.47 6.28 -13.99
C LYS A 136 -13.73 7.11 -14.23
N ALA A 137 -14.50 6.79 -15.27
CA ALA A 137 -15.74 7.49 -15.58
C ALA A 137 -16.90 7.14 -14.64
N ASN A 138 -16.85 5.94 -14.03
CA ASN A 138 -17.90 5.43 -13.16
C ASN A 138 -17.33 4.93 -11.81
N PRO A 139 -16.82 5.81 -10.94
CA PRO A 139 -16.35 5.40 -9.62
C PRO A 139 -17.48 4.77 -8.80
N PRO A 140 -17.29 3.58 -8.22
CA PRO A 140 -18.27 3.01 -7.30
C PRO A 140 -18.48 3.90 -6.06
N ALA A 141 -19.59 3.71 -5.36
CA ALA A 141 -19.88 4.44 -4.12
C ALA A 141 -18.78 4.26 -3.06
N ALA A 142 -18.59 5.28 -2.21
CA ALA A 142 -17.63 5.27 -1.11
C ALA A 142 -17.80 4.06 -0.19
N THR A 143 -16.69 3.51 0.31
CA THR A 143 -16.74 2.48 1.34
C THR A 143 -17.23 3.08 2.66
N LEU A 144 -18.20 2.41 3.29
CA LEU A 144 -18.63 2.79 4.63
C LEU A 144 -17.47 2.58 5.63
N PRO A 145 -17.34 3.44 6.66
CA PRO A 145 -16.34 3.25 7.70
C PRO A 145 -16.49 1.89 8.35
N VAL A 146 -15.41 1.12 8.43
CA VAL A 146 -15.41 -0.15 9.16
C VAL A 146 -15.42 0.18 10.66
N THR A 147 -16.60 0.19 11.28
CA THR A 147 -16.73 0.35 12.73
C THR A 147 -16.34 -0.95 13.43
N THR A 148 -15.06 -1.11 13.78
CA THR A 148 -14.62 -2.18 14.68
C THR A 148 -14.96 -1.80 16.12
N ASN A 149 -16.23 -1.96 16.50
CA ASN A 149 -16.62 -2.00 17.91
C ASN A 149 -16.10 -3.29 18.54
N LYS A 150 -14.79 -3.38 18.77
CA LYS A 150 -14.24 -4.35 19.73
C LYS A 150 -13.76 -3.56 20.96
N PRO A 151 -14.36 -3.78 22.14
CA PRO A 151 -13.83 -3.20 23.36
C PRO A 151 -12.42 -3.74 23.60
N LEU A 152 -11.50 -2.83 23.95
CA LEU A 152 -10.16 -3.12 24.44
C LEU A 152 -10.21 -3.85 25.78
#